data_AF-A0A967H9K3-F1
#
_entry.id   AF-A0A967H9K3-F1
#
_cell.length_a   1.000
_cell.length_b   1.000
_cell.length_c   1.000
_cell.angle_alpha   90.00
_cell.angle_beta   90.00
_cell.angle_gamma   90.00
#
_symmetry.space_group_name_H-M   'P 1'
#
loop_
_entity.id
_entity.type
_entity.pdbx_description
1 polymer ?
#
loop_
_entity_poly.entity_id
_entity_poly.type
_entity_poly.pdbx_seq_one_letter_code
_entity_poly.pdbx_strand_id
1 'polypeptide(L)' 'MTAVTGVIGQPGTYYFGATGGGVWKTTDYGQSWQNLSDGWFETPSIGGIRVAESDPEVVWVA' A
#
# COMPACT_ATOMS: atom_id res chain seq x y z
N MET A 1 3.19 0.24 11.47
CA MET A 1 3.12 0.97 10.19
C MET A 1 4.49 1.54 9.94
N THR A 2 5.06 1.24 8.78
CA THR A 2 6.44 1.59 8.40
C THR A 2 6.47 2.58 7.25
N ALA A 3 5.46 2.53 6.38
CA ALA A 3 5.30 3.48 5.28
C ALA A 3 3.81 3.72 5.02
N VAL A 4 3.46 4.93 4.60
CA VAL A 4 2.13 5.29 4.11
C VAL A 4 2.28 6.22 2.92
N THR A 5 1.44 6.05 1.90
CA THR A 5 1.43 6.91 0.71
C THR A 5 0.02 7.07 0.18
N GLY A 6 -0.27 8.27 -0.33
CA GLY A 6 -1.51 8.58 -1.04
C GLY A 6 -1.31 8.49 -2.54
N VAL A 7 -2.40 8.36 -3.28
CA VAL A 7 -2.37 8.27 -4.74
C VAL A 7 -2.72 9.61 -5.38
N ILE A 8 -1.80 10.15 -6.18
CA ILE A 8 -2.05 11.36 -6.94
C ILE A 8 -3.16 11.08 -7.98
N GLY A 9 -4.20 11.90 -8.00
CA GLY A 9 -5.33 11.76 -8.93
C GLY A 9 -6.44 10.79 -8.48
N GLN A 10 -6.27 10.09 -7.35
CA GLN A 10 -7.32 9.23 -6.76
C GLN A 10 -7.59 9.62 -5.31
N PRO A 11 -8.42 10.65 -5.07
CA PRO A 11 -8.83 11.04 -3.73
C PRO A 11 -9.52 9.88 -3.02
N GLY A 12 -9.05 9.53 -1.82
CA GLY A 12 -9.59 8.41 -1.04
C GLY A 12 -8.82 7.10 -1.17
N THR A 13 -7.88 7.00 -2.13
CA THR A 13 -6.99 5.85 -2.26
C THR A 13 -5.69 6.06 -1.48
N TYR A 14 -5.43 5.17 -0.54
CA TYR A 14 -4.18 5.16 0.24
C TYR A 14 -3.61 3.75 0.34
N TYR A 15 -2.29 3.69 0.49
CA TYR A 15 -1.56 2.46 0.74
C TYR A 15 -0.72 2.61 2.01
N PHE A 16 -0.68 1.57 2.84
CA PHE A 16 0.29 1.49 3.93
C PHE A 16 0.97 0.14 4.01
N GLY A 17 2.19 0.17 4.53
CA GLY A 17 3.02 -1.00 4.80
C GLY A 17 3.11 -1.25 6.30
N ALA A 18 2.99 -2.52 6.67
CA ALA A 18 3.20 -2.97 8.04
C ALA A 18 4.44 -3.87 8.13
N THR A 19 5.23 -3.70 9.19
CA THR A 19 6.30 -4.64 9.54
C THR A 19 5.68 -5.99 9.91
N GLY A 20 5.99 -7.04 9.15
CA GLY A 20 5.41 -8.36 9.35
C GLY A 20 3.93 -8.50 9.00
N GLY A 21 3.31 -7.45 8.44
CA GLY A 21 1.87 -7.41 8.12
C GLY A 21 1.56 -7.10 6.66
N GLY A 22 2.58 -6.89 5.82
CA GLY A 22 2.45 -6.73 4.38
C GLY A 22 1.90 -5.36 3.93
N VAL A 23 1.25 -5.36 2.77
CA VAL A 23 0.75 -4.18 2.04
C VAL A 23 -0.76 -4.12 2.12
N TRP A 24 -1.28 -2.96 2.48
CA TRP A 24 -2.71 -2.71 2.61
C TRP A 24 -3.12 -1.53 1.74
N LYS A 25 -4.30 -1.62 1.14
CA LYS A 25 -4.93 -0.58 0.32
C LYS A 25 -6.30 -0.22 0.86
N THR A 26 -6.61 1.07 0.82
CA THR A 26 -7.96 1.59 0.99
C THR A 26 -8.35 2.39 -0.24
N THR A 27 -9.65 2.48 -0.52
CA THR A 27 -10.24 3.34 -1.56
C THR A 27 -11.40 4.17 -1.02
N ASP A 28 -11.65 4.10 0.29
CA ASP A 28 -12.80 4.70 0.97
C ASP A 28 -12.35 5.65 2.10
N TYR A 29 -11.22 6.32 1.89
CA TYR A 29 -10.61 7.25 2.86
C TYR A 29 -10.16 6.59 4.17
N GLY A 30 -9.79 5.31 4.12
CA GLY A 30 -9.27 4.57 5.27
C GLY A 30 -10.34 3.97 6.17
N GLN A 31 -11.59 3.88 5.71
CA GLN A 31 -12.66 3.20 6.44
C GLN A 31 -12.53 1.68 6.37
N SER A 32 -12.10 1.16 5.22
CA SER A 32 -11.77 -0.25 5.05
C SER A 32 -10.39 -0.41 4.41
N TRP A 33 -9.72 -1.49 4.79
CA TRP A 33 -8.39 -1.84 4.33
C TRP A 33 -8.39 -3.26 3.79
N GLN A 34 -7.94 -3.40 2.55
CA GLN A 34 -7.77 -4.67 1.86
C GLN A 34 -6.29 -5.05 1.87
N ASN A 35 -6.00 -6.29 2.25
CA ASN A 35 -4.65 -6.82 2.19
C ASN A 35 -4.31 -7.19 0.74
N LEU A 36 -3.26 -6.60 0.19
CA LEU A 36 -2.77 -6.88 -1.17
C LEU A 36 -1.60 -7.87 -1.20
N SER A 37 -1.00 -8.13 -0.05
CA SER A 37 0.22 -8.93 0.10
C SER A 37 -0.02 -10.37 0.53
N ASP A 38 -1.25 -10.71 0.94
CA ASP A 38 -1.54 -12.01 1.53
C ASP A 38 -1.33 -13.12 0.49
N GLY A 39 -0.36 -14.01 0.77
CA GLY A 39 0.03 -15.11 -0.12
C GLY A 39 1.09 -14.82 -1.18
N TRP A 40 1.61 -13.59 -1.30
CA TRP A 40 2.60 -13.21 -2.34
C TRP A 40 4.01 -12.99 -1.81
N PHE A 41 4.16 -12.59 -0.55
CA PHE A 41 5.46 -12.24 0.03
C PHE A 41 5.90 -13.28 1.07
N GLU A 42 7.04 -13.94 0.86
CA GLU A 42 7.67 -14.82 1.86
C GLU A 42 8.12 -14.04 3.11
N THR A 43 8.40 -12.75 2.97
CA THR A 43 8.72 -11.83 4.08
C THR A 43 7.70 -10.70 4.14
N PRO A 44 6.81 -10.66 5.14
CA PRO A 44 5.75 -9.66 5.22
C PRO A 44 6.21 -8.30 5.80
N SER A 45 7.51 -8.03 5.82
CA SER A 45 8.07 -6.77 6.32
C SER A 45 8.28 -5.79 5.19
N ILE A 46 7.44 -4.75 5.16
CA ILE A 46 7.54 -3.66 4.17
C ILE A 46 8.17 -2.44 4.84
N GLY A 47 9.38 -2.05 4.42
CA GLY A 47 10.11 -0.87 4.88
C GLY A 47 9.83 0.40 4.07
N GLY A 48 9.31 0.28 2.84
CA GLY A 48 8.95 1.43 2.00
C GLY A 48 7.82 1.12 1.01
N ILE A 49 6.96 2.11 0.74
CA ILE A 49 5.92 2.03 -0.31
C ILE A 49 5.96 3.31 -1.14
N ARG A 50 5.96 3.15 -2.46
CA ARG A 50 5.81 4.26 -3.43
C ARG A 50 4.86 3.85 -4.55
N VAL A 51 3.92 4.72 -4.88
CA VAL A 51 3.03 4.59 -6.05
C VAL A 51 3.62 5.38 -7.21
N ALA A 52 3.53 4.87 -8.44
CA ALA A 52 3.96 5.62 -9.61
C ALA A 52 3.05 6.83 -9.83
N GLU A 53 3.63 8.01 -10.00
CA GLU A 53 2.85 9.21 -10.30
C GLU A 53 2.26 9.17 -11.71
N SER A 54 2.93 8.47 -12.64
CA SER A 54 2.48 8.28 -14.02
C SER A 54 1.40 7.21 -14.18
N ASP A 55 1.39 6.22 -13.30
CA ASP A 55 0.44 5.11 -13.31
C ASP A 55 0.12 4.65 -11.88
N PRO A 56 -1.02 5.08 -11.32
CA PRO A 56 -1.38 4.76 -9.95
C PRO A 56 -1.77 3.28 -9.71
N GLU A 57 -1.81 2.45 -10.75
CA GLU A 57 -1.92 0.99 -10.62
C GLU A 57 -0.58 0.32 -10.29
N VAL A 58 0.55 1.00 -10.55
CA VAL A 58 1.88 0.49 -10.27
C VAL A 58 2.35 0.93 -8.88
N VAL A 59 2.60 -0.04 -8.01
CA VAL A 59 3.06 0.17 -6.63
C VAL A 59 4.34 -0.63 -6.38
N TRP A 60 5.39 0.05 -5.91
CA TRP A 60 6.64 -0.58 -5.47
C TRP A 60 6.71 -0.64 -3.96
N VAL A 61 7.20 -1.78 -3.47
CA VAL A 61 7.41 -2.06 -2.06
C VAL A 61 8.82 -2.64 -1.84
N ALA A 62 9.45 -2.26 -0.73
CA ALA A 62 10.79 -2.69 -0.34
C ALA A 62 10.83 -3.01 1.16
#